data_AF-A0AAW9NEA7-F1
#
_entry.id   AF-A0AAW9NEA7-F1
#
_cell.length_a   1.000
_cell.length_b   1.000
_cell.length_c   1.000
_cell.angle_alpha   90.00
_cell.angle_beta   90.00
_cell.angle_gamma   90.00
#
_symmetry.space_group_name_H-M   'P 1'
#
loop_
_entity.id
_entity.type
_entity.pdbx_description
1 polymer ?
#
loop_
_entity_poly.entity_id
_entity_poly.type
_entity_poly.pdbx_seq_one_letter_code
_entity_poly.pdbx_strand_id
1 'polypeptide(L)'
;MNMKRVIGNPFVMLRKNDGFTMIELLFSLLILMTTSLFVLQLFSIIHTQMRSVDKLHPKEWEVFTMQMKQEVRSSKAQDVMGNKLYLLSGEQLSSLEQYEDKVRRRVDGMGHEVILQNISEFKVNKDGSVIVINITDKAGTTFSRRFHPFFRNGTKLDE
;
A
#
# COMPACT_ATOMS: atom_id res chain seq x y z
N MET A 1 13.63 -62.78 -59.10
CA MET A 1 13.47 -61.47 -58.41
C MET A 1 12.10 -61.49 -57.72
N ASN A 2 12.04 -61.76 -56.42
CA ASN A 2 10.78 -61.90 -55.67
C ASN A 2 10.70 -60.79 -54.62
N MET A 3 9.68 -59.94 -54.75
CA MET A 3 9.48 -58.74 -53.94
C MET A 3 8.66 -59.11 -52.69
N LYS A 4 9.28 -59.04 -51.50
CA LYS A 4 8.58 -59.24 -50.22
C LYS A 4 7.71 -58.01 -49.92
N ARG A 5 6.39 -58.20 -49.82
CA ARG A 5 5.49 -57.20 -49.23
C ARG A 5 5.77 -57.08 -47.73
N VAL A 6 6.10 -55.88 -47.29
CA VAL A 6 6.13 -55.52 -45.86
C VAL A 6 4.69 -55.20 -45.44
N ILE A 7 4.11 -56.03 -44.58
CA ILE A 7 2.81 -55.81 -43.97
C ILE A 7 3.05 -54.92 -42.75
N GLY A 8 2.68 -53.64 -42.82
CA GLY A 8 2.70 -52.74 -41.67
C GLY A 8 1.58 -53.12 -40.71
N ASN A 9 1.91 -53.46 -39.47
CA ASN A 9 0.92 -53.66 -38.42
C ASN A 9 0.23 -52.31 -38.13
N PRO A 10 -1.12 -52.23 -38.07
CA PRO A 10 -1.77 -51.02 -37.64
C PRO A 10 -1.42 -50.76 -36.17
N PHE A 11 -0.75 -49.63 -35.91
CA PHE A 11 -0.51 -49.15 -34.55
C PHE A 11 -1.85 -48.74 -33.94
N VAL A 12 -2.49 -49.64 -33.21
CA VAL A 12 -3.70 -49.32 -32.44
C VAL A 12 -3.26 -48.61 -31.18
N MET A 13 -3.43 -47.30 -31.16
CA MET A 13 -3.23 -46.46 -29.98
C MET A 13 -4.43 -46.65 -29.04
N LEU A 14 -4.32 -47.55 -28.07
CA LEU A 14 -5.31 -47.68 -26.99
C LEU A 14 -5.28 -46.40 -26.14
N ARG A 15 -6.22 -45.48 -26.38
CA ARG A 15 -6.39 -44.29 -25.55
C ARG A 15 -6.92 -44.74 -24.18
N LYS A 16 -6.06 -44.71 -23.16
CA LYS A 16 -6.46 -44.92 -21.76
C LYS A 16 -7.31 -43.73 -21.31
N ASN A 17 -8.63 -43.92 -21.25
CA ASN A 17 -9.56 -42.93 -20.70
C ASN A 17 -9.60 -43.10 -19.17
N ASP A 18 -8.64 -42.52 -18.47
CA ASP A 18 -8.71 -42.32 -17.01
C ASP A 18 -9.68 -41.16 -16.74
N GLY A 19 -10.98 -41.41 -16.97
CA GLY A 19 -12.04 -40.43 -16.76
C GLY A 19 -12.40 -40.32 -15.28
N PHE A 20 -12.76 -39.12 -14.84
CA PHE A 20 -13.24 -38.90 -13.48
C PHE A 20 -14.55 -39.64 -13.24
N THR A 21 -14.63 -40.36 -12.12
CA THR A 21 -15.88 -40.91 -11.64
C THR A 21 -16.75 -39.80 -11.05
N MET A 22 -18.07 -39.99 -11.10
CA MET A 22 -19.04 -39.07 -10.48
C MET A 22 -18.75 -38.85 -8.98
N ILE A 23 -18.30 -39.89 -8.27
CA ILE A 23 -18.00 -39.81 -6.85
C ILE A 23 -16.75 -38.97 -6.57
N GLU A 24 -15.71 -39.06 -7.40
CA GLU A 24 -14.50 -38.22 -7.28
C GLU A 24 -14.83 -36.74 -7.52
N LEU A 25 -15.73 -36.43 -8.45
CA LEU A 25 -16.19 -35.06 -8.70
C LEU A 25 -17.00 -34.53 -7.52
N LEU A 26 -17.91 -35.33 -6.94
CA LEU A 26 -18.66 -34.95 -5.73
C LEU A 26 -17.74 -34.73 -4.53
N PHE A 27 -16.73 -35.57 -4.36
CA PHE A 27 -15.75 -35.43 -3.28
C PHE A 27 -14.87 -34.17 -3.48
N SER A 28 -14.44 -33.91 -4.71
CA SER A 28 -13.69 -32.68 -5.05
C SER A 28 -14.54 -31.43 -4.81
N LEU A 29 -15.83 -31.47 -5.14
CA LEU A 29 -16.77 -30.38 -4.87
C LEU A 29 -16.96 -30.15 -3.38
N LEU A 30 -17.04 -31.22 -2.58
CA LEU A 30 -17.13 -31.12 -1.12
C LEU A 30 -15.89 -30.45 -0.52
N ILE A 31 -14.69 -30.84 -0.97
CA ILE A 31 -13.44 -30.21 -0.54
C ILE A 31 -13.42 -28.73 -0.95
N LEU A 32 -13.84 -28.41 -2.16
CA LEU A 32 -13.91 -27.03 -2.64
C LEU A 32 -14.88 -26.18 -1.80
N MET A 33 -16.08 -26.70 -1.50
CA MET A 33 -17.07 -25.98 -0.70
C MET A 33 -16.56 -25.76 0.74
N THR A 34 -15.99 -26.79 1.37
CA THR A 34 -15.46 -26.67 2.73
C THR A 34 -14.33 -25.65 2.79
N THR A 35 -13.35 -25.75 1.90
CA THR A 35 -12.24 -24.78 1.84
C THR A 35 -12.72 -23.35 1.57
N SER A 36 -13.69 -23.16 0.67
CA SER A 36 -14.27 -21.84 0.39
C SER A 36 -14.95 -21.21 1.61
N LEU A 37 -15.69 -21.99 2.40
CA LEU A 37 -16.33 -21.51 3.64
C LEU A 37 -15.30 -21.04 4.68
N PHE A 38 -14.20 -21.78 4.85
CA PHE A 38 -13.14 -21.39 5.77
C PHE A 38 -12.45 -20.09 5.35
N VAL A 39 -12.20 -19.88 4.05
CA VAL A 39 -11.60 -18.64 3.53
C VAL A 39 -12.45 -17.42 3.86
N LEU A 40 -13.78 -17.51 3.67
CA LEU A 40 -14.70 -16.42 3.99
C LEU A 40 -14.70 -16.08 5.49
N GLN A 41 -14.69 -17.10 6.35
CA GLN A 41 -14.66 -16.91 7.80
C GLN A 41 -13.36 -16.26 8.27
N LEU A 42 -12.21 -16.67 7.74
CA LEU A 42 -10.92 -16.08 8.05
C LEU A 42 -10.87 -14.60 7.65
N PHE A 43 -11.41 -14.25 6.48
CA PHE A 43 -11.47 -12.85 6.03
C PHE A 43 -12.34 -11.98 6.96
N SER A 44 -13.47 -12.50 7.42
CA SER A 44 -14.36 -11.78 8.34
C SER A 44 -13.70 -11.49 9.69
N ILE A 45 -12.95 -12.45 10.25
CA ILE A 45 -12.24 -12.28 11.52
C ILE A 45 -11.16 -11.18 11.39
N ILE A 46 -10.39 -11.20 10.31
CA ILE A 46 -9.36 -10.18 10.03
C ILE A 46 -10.01 -8.79 9.91
N HIS A 47 -11.11 -8.68 9.17
CA HIS A 47 -11.79 -7.40 8.97
C HIS A 47 -12.43 -6.86 10.26
N THR A 48 -12.93 -7.72 11.13
CA THR A 48 -13.61 -7.29 12.37
C THR A 48 -12.63 -6.71 13.39
N GLN A 49 -11.40 -7.23 13.46
CA GLN A 49 -10.35 -6.67 14.32
C GLN A 49 -9.82 -5.31 13.83
N MET A 50 -9.93 -5.01 12.53
CA MET A 50 -9.52 -3.73 11.94
C MET A 50 -10.53 -2.60 12.21
N ARG A 51 -11.72 -2.91 12.75
CA ARG A 51 -12.85 -1.98 12.86
C ARG A 51 -12.79 -1.05 14.09
N SER A 52 -11.61 -0.70 14.55
CA SER A 52 -11.42 0.46 15.44
C SER A 52 -11.46 1.73 14.59
N VAL A 53 -12.68 2.12 14.19
CA VAL A 53 -12.97 3.20 13.21
C VAL A 53 -12.36 4.55 13.62
N ASP A 54 -12.14 4.77 14.91
CA ASP A 54 -11.62 6.04 15.43
C ASP A 54 -10.11 6.04 15.69
N LYS A 55 -9.44 4.90 15.51
CA LYS A 55 -7.99 4.78 15.77
C LYS A 55 -7.22 4.74 14.47
N LEU A 56 -6.17 5.54 14.37
CA LEU A 56 -5.23 5.43 13.26
C LEU A 56 -4.49 4.10 13.38
N HIS A 57 -4.50 3.28 12.32
CA HIS A 57 -3.85 1.98 12.41
C HIS A 57 -2.33 2.17 12.40
N PRO A 58 -1.56 1.48 13.27
CA PRO A 58 -0.10 1.65 13.33
C PRO A 58 0.61 1.42 11.98
N LYS A 59 0.05 0.56 11.12
CA LYS A 59 0.57 0.35 9.76
C LYS A 59 0.36 1.54 8.84
N GLU A 60 -0.79 2.21 8.92
CA GLU A 60 -1.06 3.43 8.14
C GLU A 60 -0.03 4.51 8.49
N TRP A 61 0.24 4.69 9.79
CA TRP A 61 1.30 5.58 10.26
C TRP A 61 2.69 5.18 9.75
N GLU A 62 3.04 3.89 9.79
CA GLU A 62 4.33 3.41 9.28
C GLU A 62 4.50 3.70 7.78
N VAL A 63 3.49 3.37 6.97
CA VAL A 63 3.50 3.62 5.51
C VAL A 63 3.63 5.12 5.23
N PHE A 64 2.87 5.95 5.93
CA PHE A 64 2.98 7.41 5.84
C PHE A 64 4.41 7.89 6.14
N THR A 65 5.00 7.44 7.25
CA THR A 65 6.37 7.87 7.59
C THR A 65 7.41 7.41 6.58
N MET A 66 7.21 6.26 5.93
CA MET A 66 8.12 5.78 4.90
C MET A 66 8.01 6.63 3.62
N GLN A 67 6.78 6.88 3.16
CA GLN A 67 6.50 7.72 2.00
C GLN A 67 7.02 9.15 2.22
N MET A 68 6.67 9.76 3.37
CA MET A 68 7.15 11.10 3.72
C MET A 68 8.67 11.19 3.79
N LYS A 69 9.34 10.18 4.34
CA LYS A 69 10.80 10.14 4.37
C LYS A 69 11.41 10.11 2.98
N GLN A 70 10.80 9.36 2.04
CA GLN A 70 11.25 9.33 0.66
C GLN A 70 11.02 10.70 0.00
N GLU A 71 9.84 11.29 0.17
CA GLU A 71 9.47 12.56 -0.45
C GLU A 71 10.31 13.74 0.07
N VAL A 72 10.55 13.81 1.38
CA VAL A 72 11.44 14.80 2.02
C VAL A 72 12.89 14.65 1.54
N ARG A 73 13.32 13.42 1.22
CA ARG A 73 14.68 13.20 0.70
C ARG A 73 14.82 13.52 -0.77
N SER A 74 13.77 13.29 -1.56
CA SER A 74 13.74 13.65 -2.98
C SER A 74 13.46 15.13 -3.23
N SER A 75 12.82 15.82 -2.29
CA SER A 75 12.45 17.23 -2.43
C SER A 75 13.68 18.12 -2.40
N LYS A 76 13.85 18.98 -3.41
CA LYS A 76 14.88 20.02 -3.50
C LYS A 76 14.67 21.16 -2.50
N ALA A 77 13.42 21.50 -2.23
CA ALA A 77 13.04 22.55 -1.30
C ALA A 77 11.81 22.12 -0.50
N GLN A 78 11.72 22.66 0.71
CA GLN A 78 10.69 22.33 1.69
C GLN A 78 10.27 23.60 2.37
N ASP A 79 8.98 23.83 2.48
CA ASP A 79 8.48 24.98 3.21
C ASP A 79 7.22 24.64 4.00
N VAL A 80 7.00 25.36 5.09
CA VAL A 80 5.82 25.20 5.94
C VAL A 80 5.16 26.54 6.08
N MET A 81 3.92 26.66 5.59
CA MET A 81 3.10 27.85 5.76
C MET A 81 1.85 27.49 6.55
N GLY A 82 1.76 28.00 7.77
CA GLY A 82 0.71 27.61 8.71
C GLY A 82 0.78 26.12 9.01
N ASN A 83 -0.29 25.39 8.73
CA ASN A 83 -0.39 23.95 8.97
C ASN A 83 -0.31 23.11 7.70
N LYS A 84 0.40 23.63 6.69
CA LYS A 84 0.55 23.02 5.37
C LYS A 84 2.01 22.86 5.03
N LEU A 85 2.38 21.66 4.60
CA LEU A 85 3.72 21.31 4.17
C LEU A 85 3.81 21.37 2.65
N TYR A 86 4.80 22.08 2.13
CA TYR A 86 5.11 22.16 0.72
C TYR A 86 6.45 21.46 0.44
N LEU A 87 6.46 20.59 -0.55
CA LEU A 87 7.62 19.80 -0.96
C LEU A 87 7.81 20.00 -2.47
N LEU A 88 8.92 20.60 -2.86
CA LEU A 88 9.28 20.77 -4.28
C LEU A 88 10.19 19.62 -4.71
N SER A 89 9.70 18.72 -5.55
CA SER A 89 10.49 17.60 -6.11
C SER A 89 10.66 17.79 -7.62
N GLY A 90 11.84 18.25 -8.03
CA GLY A 90 12.07 18.60 -9.45
C GLY A 90 11.29 19.85 -9.84
N GLU A 91 10.28 19.70 -10.68
CA GLU A 91 9.34 20.76 -11.11
C GLU A 91 7.95 20.63 -10.43
N GLN A 92 7.69 19.53 -9.73
CA GLN A 92 6.39 19.25 -9.11
C GLN A 92 6.35 19.77 -7.68
N LEU A 93 5.31 20.55 -7.35
CA LEU A 93 5.02 21.06 -6.03
C LEU A 93 3.96 20.19 -5.35
N SER A 94 4.38 19.35 -4.42
CA SER A 94 3.47 18.57 -3.58
C SER A 94 3.12 19.36 -2.31
N SER A 95 1.85 19.35 -1.93
CA SER A 95 1.36 19.99 -0.71
C SER A 95 0.56 19.02 0.14
N LEU A 96 0.83 19.01 1.45
CA LEU A 96 0.15 18.21 2.46
C LEU A 96 -0.61 19.12 3.42
N GLU A 97 -1.90 18.88 3.59
CA GLU A 97 -2.76 19.63 4.49
C GLU A 97 -3.81 18.73 5.13
N GLN A 98 -4.35 19.17 6.27
CA GLN A 98 -5.55 18.55 6.84
C GLN A 98 -6.78 18.95 6.01
N TYR A 99 -7.59 17.95 5.69
CA TYR A 99 -8.90 18.12 5.08
C TYR A 99 -9.91 17.30 5.88
N GLU A 100 -10.74 17.98 6.66
CA GLU A 100 -11.69 17.36 7.60
C GLU A 100 -10.97 16.38 8.55
N ASP A 101 -11.29 15.08 8.44
CA ASP A 101 -10.73 14.00 9.25
C ASP A 101 -9.58 13.24 8.57
N LYS A 102 -8.99 13.84 7.53
CA LYS A 102 -7.97 13.24 6.67
C LYS A 102 -6.77 14.16 6.50
N VAL A 103 -5.62 13.56 6.22
CA VAL A 103 -4.47 14.26 5.65
C VAL A 103 -4.51 14.05 4.14
N ARG A 104 -4.63 15.15 3.40
CA ARG A 104 -4.68 15.16 1.94
C ARG A 104 -3.39 15.68 1.34
N ARG A 105 -2.92 15.01 0.29
CA ARG A 105 -1.87 15.45 -0.60
C ARG A 105 -2.41 15.91 -1.95
N ARG A 106 -1.80 16.97 -2.47
CA ARG A 106 -2.06 17.53 -3.80
C ARG A 106 -0.74 17.78 -4.50
N VAL A 107 -0.64 17.47 -5.79
CA VAL A 107 0.55 17.72 -6.62
C VAL A 107 0.18 18.79 -7.64
N ASP A 108 0.93 19.89 -7.68
CA ASP A 108 0.68 21.07 -8.52
C ASP A 108 -0.74 21.63 -8.36
N GLY A 109 -1.27 21.57 -7.13
CA GLY A 109 -2.64 21.98 -6.80
C GLY A 109 -3.73 21.04 -7.32
N MET A 110 -3.37 20.02 -8.08
CA MET A 110 -4.27 19.00 -8.62
C MET A 110 -4.22 17.71 -7.78
N GLY A 111 -5.25 16.88 -7.93
CA GLY A 111 -5.40 15.62 -7.22
C GLY A 111 -6.11 15.71 -5.86
N HIS A 112 -6.46 14.54 -5.34
CA HIS A 112 -7.06 14.35 -4.01
C HIS A 112 -6.55 13.02 -3.46
N GLU A 113 -5.27 12.96 -3.11
CA GLU A 113 -4.70 11.76 -2.51
C GLU A 113 -4.89 11.82 -0.99
N VAL A 114 -5.70 10.93 -0.44
CA VAL A 114 -5.86 10.76 1.01
C VAL A 114 -4.72 9.86 1.49
N ILE A 115 -3.81 10.40 2.31
CA ILE A 115 -2.68 9.62 2.84
C ILE A 115 -3.01 9.02 4.19
N LEU A 116 -3.73 9.77 5.03
CA LEU A 116 -4.16 9.33 6.35
C LEU A 116 -5.62 9.70 6.56
N GLN A 117 -6.31 8.89 7.34
CA GLN A 117 -7.72 9.03 7.69
C GLN A 117 -7.90 8.85 9.20
N ASN A 118 -9.07 9.19 9.71
CA ASN A 118 -9.42 9.12 11.13
C ASN A 118 -8.48 9.97 12.01
N ILE A 119 -8.04 11.11 11.47
CA ILE A 119 -7.25 12.09 12.22
C ILE A 119 -8.16 13.18 12.78
N SER A 120 -7.87 13.62 13.99
CA SER A 120 -8.49 14.79 14.61
C SER A 120 -7.67 16.04 14.33
N GLU A 121 -6.34 15.93 14.38
CA GLU A 121 -5.44 17.08 14.23
C GLU A 121 -4.17 16.67 13.49
N PHE A 122 -3.80 17.48 12.51
CA PHE A 122 -2.48 17.46 11.88
C PHE A 122 -1.71 18.70 12.34
N LYS A 123 -0.43 18.58 12.65
CA LYS A 123 0.46 19.70 12.97
C LYS A 123 1.79 19.50 12.29
N VAL A 124 2.21 20.47 11.48
CA VAL A 124 3.54 20.44 10.85
C VAL A 124 4.33 21.69 11.23
N ASN A 125 5.57 21.47 11.64
CA ASN A 125 6.52 22.52 11.97
C ASN A 125 7.85 22.25 11.27
N LYS A 126 8.56 23.33 10.93
CA LYS A 126 9.91 23.27 10.38
C LYS A 126 10.88 23.94 11.35
N ASP A 127 11.82 23.17 11.86
CA ASP A 127 12.89 23.63 12.74
C ASP A 127 14.22 23.56 11.98
N GLY A 128 14.63 24.69 11.40
CA GLY A 128 15.75 24.78 10.47
C GLY A 128 15.51 23.92 9.21
N SER A 129 16.27 22.83 9.08
CA SER A 129 16.08 21.84 8.01
C SER A 129 15.19 20.66 8.41
N VAL A 130 14.86 20.50 9.69
CA VAL A 130 14.10 19.33 10.17
C VAL A 130 12.61 19.60 10.07
N ILE A 131 11.87 18.70 9.44
CA ILE A 131 10.41 18.75 9.42
C ILE A 131 9.88 17.85 10.53
N VAL A 132 9.04 18.40 11.40
CA VAL A 132 8.36 17.68 12.47
C VAL A 132 6.88 17.60 12.15
N ILE A 133 6.36 16.38 12.03
CA ILE A 133 4.93 16.13 11.82
C ILE A 133 4.37 15.45 13.05
N ASN A 134 3.32 16.05 13.60
CA ASN A 134 2.53 15.54 14.71
C ASN A 134 1.11 15.29 14.23
N ILE A 135 0.57 14.12 14.52
CA ILE A 135 -0.79 13.72 14.14
C ILE A 135 -1.49 13.16 15.36
N THR A 136 -2.71 13.62 15.62
CA THR A 136 -3.56 13.07 16.66
C THR A 136 -4.74 12.37 15.99
N ASP A 137 -4.95 11.10 16.31
CA ASP A 137 -6.11 10.35 15.82
C ASP A 137 -7.41 10.73 16.56
N LYS A 138 -8.57 10.28 16.07
CA LYS A 138 -9.86 10.54 16.74
C LYS A 138 -9.96 9.89 18.12
N ALA A 139 -9.17 8.86 18.39
CA ALA A 139 -9.05 8.21 19.70
C ALA A 139 -8.15 8.98 20.69
N GLY A 140 -7.51 10.09 20.28
CA GLY A 140 -6.65 10.94 21.11
C GLY A 140 -5.19 10.48 21.23
N THR A 141 -4.78 9.47 20.45
CA THR A 141 -3.38 9.03 20.38
C THR A 141 -2.59 9.96 19.46
N THR A 142 -1.52 10.54 19.97
CA THR A 142 -0.62 11.40 19.18
C THR A 142 0.59 10.63 18.69
N PHE A 143 0.87 10.76 17.40
CA PHE A 143 2.04 10.24 16.71
C PHE A 143 2.94 11.40 16.27
N SER A 144 4.24 11.29 16.50
CA SER A 144 5.22 12.30 16.11
C SER A 144 6.37 11.67 15.34
N ARG A 145 6.77 12.30 14.23
CA ARG A 145 7.96 11.91 13.48
C ARG A 145 8.74 13.13 12.99
N ARG A 146 10.06 13.01 13.11
CA ARG A 146 11.03 13.95 12.54
C ARG A 146 11.57 13.40 11.21
N PHE A 147 11.61 14.26 10.22
CA PHE A 147 12.13 13.97 8.89
C PHE A 147 13.30 14.89 8.58
N HIS A 148 14.35 14.30 8.01
CA HIS A 148 15.59 15.00 7.69
C HIS A 148 15.75 15.03 6.17
N PRO A 149 15.77 16.23 5.53
CA PRO A 149 16.18 16.37 4.14
C PRO A 149 17.60 15.89 3.93
N PHE A 150 17.91 15.52 2.69
CA PHE A 150 19.29 15.21 2.29
C PHE A 150 20.16 16.48 2.18
N PHE A 151 19.54 17.66 2.12
CA PHE A 151 20.25 18.92 1.95
C PHE A 151 21.05 19.29 3.22
N ARG A 152 22.37 19.15 3.13
CA ARG A 152 23.33 19.91 3.92
C ARG A 152 23.24 21.36 3.45
N ASN A 153 22.63 22.25 4.24
CA ASN A 153 22.95 23.67 4.10
C ASN A 153 24.41 23.85 4.52
N GLY A 154 25.31 23.79 3.56
CA GLY A 154 26.59 24.47 3.64
C GLY A 154 26.37 25.90 3.19
N THR A 155 26.09 26.79 4.13
CA THR A 155 26.47 28.21 4.15
C THR A 155 25.93 28.82 5.44
N LYS A 156 26.80 28.87 6.46
CA LYS A 156 26.89 30.10 7.24
C LYS A 156 27.39 31.15 6.24
N LEU A 157 26.55 32.11 5.91
CA LEU A 157 26.99 33.39 5.37
C LEU A 157 27.00 34.32 6.58
N ASP A 158 28.21 34.48 7.09
CA ASP A 158 28.81 35.66 7.70
C ASP A 158 27.86 36.83 8.03
N GLU A 159 27.69 37.08 9.33
CA GLU A 159 28.00 38.37 9.97
C GLU A 159 28.69 38.11 11.32
#